data_AF-A0AAN9NQJ0-F1
#
_entry.id   AF-A0AAN9NQJ0-F1
#
_cell.length_a   1.000
_cell.length_b   1.000
_cell.length_c   1.000
_cell.angle_alpha   90.00
_cell.angle_beta   90.00
_cell.angle_gamma   90.00
#
_symmetry.space_group_name_H-M   'P 1'
#
loop_
_entity.id
_entity.type
_entity.pdbx_description
1 polymer ?
#
loop_
_entity_poly.entity_id
_entity_poly.type
_entity_poly.pdbx_seq_one_letter_code
_entity_poly.pdbx_strand_id
1 'polypeptide(L)'
;MMHMTFYWGKKVTILIHSWKTDSWMSYILSLLACLVVAAFYQYLENRRIRLKLVTGDRRASPAEIRIPFLWGAAGNKTTLGVKFAEAVLFGVNSGIGFLLMLAIMSFNGGVLVAVVVGLTIGYFLFRDERECDSIVVDSSCAYD
;
A
#
# COMPACT_ATOMS: atom_id res chain seq x y z
N MET A 1 10.46 33.28 -15.10
CA MET A 1 11.48 32.38 -14.53
C MET A 1 10.78 31.32 -13.70
N MET A 2 10.93 30.04 -14.06
CA MET A 2 10.28 28.91 -13.38
C MET A 2 10.99 28.64 -12.06
N HIS A 3 10.39 29.08 -10.96
CA HIS A 3 10.89 28.83 -9.61
C HIS A 3 10.55 27.37 -9.24
N MET A 4 11.51 26.45 -9.44
CA MET A 4 11.42 25.03 -9.07
C MET A 4 11.79 24.82 -7.59
N THR A 5 11.36 25.71 -6.70
CA THR A 5 11.66 25.59 -5.26
C THR A 5 10.38 25.28 -4.51
N PHE A 6 10.54 24.60 -3.38
CA PHE A 6 9.46 24.39 -2.43
C PHE A 6 8.75 25.71 -2.11
N TYR A 7 7.42 25.70 -2.23
CA TYR A 7 6.59 26.82 -1.80
C TYR A 7 5.72 26.40 -0.61
N TRP A 8 5.57 27.33 0.31
CA TRP A 8 4.67 27.25 1.46
C TRP A 8 3.44 28.12 1.16
N GLY A 9 2.55 27.61 0.30
CA GLY A 9 1.37 28.34 -0.17
C GLY A 9 0.12 27.46 -0.15
N LYS A 10 -1.05 28.07 0.11
CA LYS A 10 -2.33 27.38 0.33
C LYS A 10 -3.04 26.96 -0.95
N LYS A 11 -2.69 27.56 -2.10
CA LYS A 11 -3.30 27.27 -3.40
C LYS A 11 -2.64 26.05 -4.01
N VAL A 12 -3.12 24.86 -3.67
CA VAL A 12 -2.62 23.59 -4.23
C VAL A 12 -3.74 22.87 -4.95
N THR A 13 -3.55 22.67 -6.25
CA THR A 13 -4.36 21.75 -7.07
C THR A 13 -3.76 20.36 -6.96
N ILE A 14 -4.21 19.61 -5.97
CA ILE A 14 -3.78 18.24 -5.74
C ILE A 14 -4.63 17.35 -6.65
N LEU A 15 -4.05 16.86 -7.74
CA LEU A 15 -4.55 15.72 -8.56
C LEU A 15 -5.74 15.91 -9.52
N ILE A 16 -6.78 16.65 -9.18
CA ILE A 16 -7.94 16.89 -10.06
C ILE A 16 -8.24 18.38 -10.04
N HIS A 17 -8.45 18.99 -11.21
CA HIS A 17 -8.79 20.42 -11.35
C HIS A 17 -10.05 20.85 -10.56
N SER A 18 -10.76 19.89 -9.97
CA SER A 18 -12.00 20.06 -9.22
C SER A 18 -11.80 20.26 -7.70
N TRP A 19 -10.64 19.92 -7.11
CA TRP A 19 -10.40 20.11 -5.67
C TRP A 19 -9.66 21.43 -5.39
N LYS A 20 -10.36 22.55 -5.60
CA LYS A 20 -9.83 23.89 -5.31
C LYS A 20 -10.06 24.22 -3.84
N THR A 21 -8.96 24.39 -3.11
CA THR A 21 -8.99 24.73 -1.68
C THR A 21 -8.84 26.24 -1.53
N ASP A 22 -9.96 26.98 -1.54
CA ASP A 22 -9.97 28.45 -1.40
C ASP A 22 -9.91 28.91 0.08
N SER A 23 -10.03 27.99 1.05
CA SER A 23 -10.04 28.29 2.50
C SER A 23 -9.04 27.45 3.32
N TRP A 24 -8.60 27.97 4.47
CA TRP A 24 -7.68 27.27 5.40
C TRP A 24 -8.17 25.88 5.82
N MET A 25 -9.47 25.73 6.06
CA MET A 25 -10.08 24.45 6.45
C MET A 25 -9.99 23.43 5.32
N SER A 26 -10.23 23.86 4.09
CA SER A 26 -10.13 23.00 2.91
C SER A 26 -8.69 22.52 2.65
N TYR A 27 -7.70 23.35 2.97
CA TYR A 27 -6.28 22.99 2.91
C TYR A 27 -5.87 21.98 3.99
N ILE A 28 -6.32 22.15 5.25
CA ILE A 28 -6.05 21.16 6.30
C ILE A 28 -6.73 19.83 5.96
N LEU A 29 -7.95 19.87 5.44
CA LEU A 29 -8.68 18.67 5.03
C LEU A 29 -7.97 17.95 3.88
N SER A 30 -7.39 18.67 2.91
CA SER A 30 -6.63 18.06 1.83
C SER A 30 -5.31 17.45 2.31
N LEU A 31 -4.62 18.10 3.26
CA LEU A 31 -3.45 17.51 3.92
C LEU A 31 -3.80 16.23 4.68
N LEU A 32 -4.91 16.24 5.41
CA LEU A 32 -5.40 15.06 6.13
C LEU A 32 -5.79 13.94 5.15
N ALA A 33 -6.43 14.27 4.02
CA ALA A 33 -6.73 13.30 2.97
C ALA A 33 -5.44 12.70 2.38
N CYS A 34 -4.42 13.51 2.07
CA CYS A 34 -3.11 13.01 1.61
C CYS A 34 -2.45 12.09 2.64
N LEU A 35 -2.52 12.44 3.92
CA LEU A 35 -2.00 11.62 5.01
C LEU A 35 -2.71 10.27 5.08
N VAL A 36 -4.05 10.26 5.03
CA VAL A 36 -4.86 9.03 5.05
C VAL A 36 -4.58 8.17 3.82
N VAL A 37 -4.49 8.76 2.63
CA VAL A 37 -4.17 8.04 1.38
C VAL A 37 -2.76 7.44 1.44
N ALA A 38 -1.79 8.16 2.01
CA ALA A 38 -0.43 7.67 2.21
C ALA A 38 -0.36 6.51 3.23
N ALA A 39 -1.08 6.61 4.35
CA ALA A 39 -1.18 5.51 5.30
C ALA A 39 -1.88 4.28 4.67
N PHE A 40 -2.94 4.52 3.89
CA PHE A 40 -3.67 3.47 3.17
C PHE A 40 -2.83 2.80 2.08
N TYR A 41 -1.92 3.53 1.41
CA TYR A 41 -0.96 2.95 0.48
C TYR A 41 -0.11 1.86 1.14
N GLN A 42 0.45 2.13 2.32
CA GLN A 42 1.21 1.12 3.06
C GLN A 42 0.38 -0.01 3.63
N TYR A 43 -0.88 0.25 3.98
CA TYR A 43 -1.81 -0.81 4.33
C TYR A 43 -1.94 -1.83 3.19
N LEU A 44 -2.17 -1.36 1.97
CA LEU A 44 -2.29 -2.21 0.78
C LEU A 44 -0.98 -2.93 0.45
N GLU A 45 0.16 -2.25 0.57
CA GLU A 45 1.49 -2.85 0.42
C GLU A 45 1.66 -4.05 1.39
N ASN A 46 1.31 -3.86 2.67
CA ASN A 46 1.39 -4.91 3.69
C ASN A 46 0.46 -6.09 3.39
N ARG A 47 -0.79 -5.82 2.97
CA ARG A 47 -1.75 -6.87 2.58
C ARG A 47 -1.27 -7.65 1.36
N ARG A 48 -0.67 -6.99 0.37
CA ARG A 48 -0.08 -7.65 -0.80
C ARG A 48 1.10 -8.56 -0.40
N ILE A 49 1.98 -8.09 0.48
CA ILE A 49 3.10 -8.91 0.98
C ILE A 49 2.55 -10.14 1.73
N ARG A 50 1.56 -9.96 2.62
CA ARG A 50 0.89 -11.07 3.31
C ARG A 50 0.25 -12.07 2.34
N LEU A 51 -0.46 -11.60 1.32
CA LEU A 51 -1.07 -12.48 0.31
C LEU A 51 -0.03 -13.29 -0.46
N LYS A 52 1.12 -12.68 -0.79
CA LYS A 52 2.24 -13.38 -1.43
C LYS A 52 2.88 -14.41 -0.51
N LEU A 53 3.00 -14.13 0.79
CA LEU A 53 3.51 -15.10 1.77
C LEU A 53 2.53 -16.27 1.94
N VAL A 54 1.24 -16.00 2.18
CA VAL A 54 0.21 -17.04 2.34
C VAL A 54 0.03 -17.90 1.07
N THR A 55 0.15 -17.29 -0.11
CA THR A 55 0.12 -18.03 -1.38
C THR A 55 1.46 -18.73 -1.68
N GLY A 56 2.56 -18.18 -1.17
CA GLY A 56 3.92 -18.72 -1.28
C GLY A 56 4.17 -19.92 -0.38
N ASP A 57 3.49 -20.02 0.76
CA ASP A 57 3.61 -21.14 1.70
C ASP A 57 3.06 -22.45 1.12
N ARG A 58 2.10 -22.37 0.19
CA ARG A 58 1.67 -23.52 -0.63
C ARG A 58 2.75 -24.06 -1.58
N ARG A 59 3.89 -23.38 -1.73
CA ARG A 59 5.02 -23.82 -2.57
C ARG A 59 6.16 -24.43 -1.77
N ALA A 60 6.09 -24.45 -0.44
CA ALA A 60 7.07 -25.10 0.41
C ALA A 60 6.69 -26.57 0.69
N SER A 61 6.46 -27.37 -0.35
CA SER A 61 6.60 -28.83 -0.23
C SER A 61 7.96 -29.20 -0.81
N PRO A 62 8.92 -29.67 0.01
CA PRO A 62 10.20 -30.09 -0.50
C PRO A 62 10.00 -31.41 -1.27
N ALA A 63 10.63 -31.47 -2.44
CA ALA A 63 10.91 -32.69 -3.20
C ALA A 63 9.71 -33.61 -3.53
N GLU A 64 9.02 -33.35 -4.64
CA GLU A 64 8.72 -34.45 -5.57
C GLU A 64 8.61 -33.94 -7.01
N ILE A 65 9.46 -34.52 -7.87
CA ILE A 65 9.48 -34.33 -9.31
C ILE A 65 8.13 -34.77 -9.87
N ARG A 66 7.23 -33.85 -10.22
CA ARG A 66 6.03 -34.21 -10.99
C ARG A 66 5.52 -33.05 -11.86
N ILE A 67 5.93 -33.12 -13.12
CA ILE A 67 5.25 -32.73 -14.37
C ILE A 67 4.46 -31.39 -14.39
N PRO A 68 4.93 -30.39 -15.16
CA PRO A 68 4.31 -29.06 -15.26
C PRO A 68 2.94 -29.03 -15.97
N PHE A 69 2.47 -30.17 -16.51
CA PHE A 69 1.34 -30.20 -17.44
C PHE A 69 0.00 -30.64 -16.82
N LEU A 70 -0.04 -31.24 -15.62
CA LEU A 70 -1.30 -31.74 -15.03
C LEU A 70 -1.91 -30.83 -13.95
N TRP A 71 -1.24 -29.75 -13.56
CA TRP A 71 -1.82 -28.75 -12.64
C TRP A 71 -2.71 -27.70 -13.35
N GLY A 72 -2.76 -27.71 -14.69
CA GLY A 72 -3.53 -26.75 -15.49
C GLY A 72 -5.05 -27.00 -15.52
N ALA A 73 -5.52 -28.18 -15.10
CA ALA A 73 -6.91 -28.59 -15.30
C ALA A 73 -7.71 -28.84 -14.00
N ALA A 74 -7.09 -28.75 -12.82
CA ALA A 74 -7.82 -28.72 -11.55
C ALA A 74 -8.21 -27.27 -11.24
N GLY A 75 -9.15 -26.75 -12.06
CA GLY A 75 -9.68 -25.39 -11.97
C GLY A 75 -10.51 -25.19 -10.72
N ASN A 76 -9.86 -25.06 -9.56
CA ASN A 76 -10.49 -24.51 -8.37
C ASN A 76 -10.83 -23.04 -8.70
N LYS A 77 -12.11 -22.73 -8.90
CA LYS A 77 -12.61 -21.35 -9.10
C LYS A 77 -12.06 -20.38 -8.04
N THR A 78 -11.77 -20.90 -6.84
CA THR A 78 -11.15 -20.16 -5.74
C THR A 78 -9.73 -19.66 -6.08
N THR A 79 -8.90 -20.43 -6.77
CA THR A 79 -7.52 -20.05 -7.12
C THR A 79 -7.48 -18.97 -8.20
N LEU A 80 -8.41 -19.01 -9.16
CA LEU A 80 -8.53 -17.98 -10.19
C LEU A 80 -9.04 -16.66 -9.61
N GLY A 81 -9.98 -16.72 -8.67
CA GLY A 81 -10.47 -15.56 -7.91
C GLY A 81 -9.36 -14.90 -7.08
N VAL A 82 -8.53 -15.68 -6.38
CA VAL A 82 -7.40 -15.15 -5.59
C VAL A 82 -6.36 -14.48 -6.50
N LYS A 83 -6.02 -15.08 -7.64
CA LYS A 83 -5.10 -14.47 -8.63
C LYS A 83 -5.63 -13.16 -9.20
N PHE A 84 -6.91 -13.11 -9.52
CA PHE A 84 -7.55 -11.88 -10.02
C PHE A 84 -7.58 -10.80 -8.93
N ALA A 85 -7.95 -11.16 -7.69
CA ALA A 85 -7.92 -10.25 -6.56
C ALA A 85 -6.52 -9.70 -6.28
N GLU A 86 -5.47 -10.53 -6.39
CA GLU A 86 -4.07 -10.10 -6.27
C GLU A 86 -3.71 -9.08 -7.37
N ALA A 87 -4.11 -9.32 -8.62
CA ALA A 87 -3.87 -8.41 -9.72
C ALA A 87 -4.58 -7.06 -9.54
N VAL A 88 -5.84 -7.07 -9.07
CA VAL A 88 -6.61 -5.86 -8.76
C VAL A 88 -5.96 -5.09 -7.61
N LEU A 89 -5.59 -5.76 -6.52
CA LEU A 89 -4.87 -5.15 -5.40
C LEU A 89 -3.54 -4.52 -5.83
N PHE A 90 -2.81 -5.19 -6.73
CA PHE A 90 -1.59 -4.63 -7.32
C PHE A 90 -1.85 -3.37 -8.15
N GLY A 91 -2.89 -3.40 -9.00
CA GLY A 91 -3.30 -2.24 -9.80
C GLY A 91 -3.69 -1.04 -8.93
N VAL A 92 -4.50 -1.28 -7.89
CA VAL A 92 -4.91 -0.23 -6.93
C VAL A 92 -3.70 0.34 -6.19
N ASN A 93 -2.82 -0.52 -5.67
CA ASN A 93 -1.61 -0.07 -4.96
C ASN A 93 -0.70 0.78 -5.87
N SER A 94 -0.46 0.30 -7.09
CA SER A 94 0.34 1.05 -8.08
C SER A 94 -0.30 2.38 -8.45
N GLY A 95 -1.63 2.40 -8.63
CA GLY A 95 -2.38 3.62 -8.91
C GLY A 95 -2.19 4.66 -7.82
N ILE A 96 -2.36 4.27 -6.55
CA ILE A 96 -2.15 5.15 -5.40
C ILE A 96 -0.71 5.64 -5.33
N GLY A 97 0.29 4.78 -5.57
CA GLY A 97 1.69 5.19 -5.63
C GLY A 97 1.96 6.28 -6.67
N PHE A 98 1.39 6.16 -7.88
CA PHE A 98 1.48 7.21 -8.90
C PHE A 98 0.76 8.49 -8.50
N LEU A 99 -0.37 8.38 -7.81
CA LEU A 99 -1.10 9.53 -7.25
C LEU A 99 -0.26 10.26 -6.19
N LEU A 100 0.39 9.54 -5.26
CA LEU A 100 1.30 10.14 -4.27
C LEU A 100 2.49 10.82 -4.96
N MET A 101 3.08 10.17 -5.96
CA MET A 101 4.20 10.75 -6.71
C MET A 101 3.79 12.04 -7.41
N LEU A 102 2.61 12.04 -8.04
CA LEU A 102 2.05 13.24 -8.66
C LEU A 102 1.75 14.34 -7.62
N ALA A 103 1.30 13.97 -6.42
CA ALA A 103 1.12 14.92 -5.32
C ALA A 103 2.46 15.52 -4.83
N ILE A 104 3.54 14.75 -4.76
CA ILE A 104 4.88 15.23 -4.39
C ILE A 104 5.43 16.18 -5.46
N MET A 105 5.16 15.90 -6.74
CA MET A 105 5.52 16.79 -7.85
C MET A 105 4.84 18.17 -7.79
N SER A 106 3.87 18.38 -6.89
CA SER A 106 3.28 19.70 -6.67
C SER A 106 4.23 20.70 -5.99
N PHE A 107 5.42 20.27 -5.54
CA PHE A 107 6.43 21.09 -4.83
C PHE A 107 5.88 21.87 -3.62
N ASN A 108 4.76 21.41 -3.06
CA ASN A 108 4.17 21.99 -1.87
C ASN A 108 4.76 21.39 -0.59
N GLY A 109 5.28 22.24 0.29
CA GLY A 109 5.92 21.78 1.53
C GLY A 109 4.97 21.02 2.45
N GLY A 110 3.73 21.49 2.60
CA GLY A 110 2.73 20.85 3.46
C GLY A 110 2.34 19.47 2.95
N VAL A 111 2.09 19.33 1.65
CA VAL A 111 1.73 18.04 1.03
C VAL A 111 2.87 17.03 1.19
N LEU A 112 4.12 17.44 0.96
CA LEU A 112 5.27 16.55 1.18
C LEU A 112 5.33 16.09 2.63
N VAL A 113 5.21 17.00 3.60
CA VAL A 113 5.24 16.63 5.03
C VAL A 113 4.08 15.70 5.37
N ALA A 114 2.87 15.97 4.90
CA ALA A 114 1.70 15.13 5.15
C ALA A 114 1.86 13.72 4.58
N VAL A 115 2.42 13.59 3.36
CA VAL A 115 2.69 12.29 2.75
C VAL A 115 3.77 11.53 3.52
N VAL A 116 4.89 12.17 3.88
CA VAL A 116 5.96 11.52 4.66
C VAL A 116 5.46 11.11 6.05
N VAL A 117 4.69 11.96 6.72
CA VAL A 117 4.07 11.64 8.01
C VAL A 117 3.06 10.51 7.86
N GLY A 118 2.21 10.53 6.83
CA GLY A 118 1.28 9.44 6.54
C GLY A 118 1.98 8.12 6.26
N LEU A 119 3.10 8.15 5.51
CA LEU A 119 3.93 6.98 5.25
C LEU A 119 4.69 6.48 6.50
N THR A 120 5.03 7.34 7.45
CA THR A 120 5.68 6.90 8.69
C THR A 120 4.66 6.29 9.65
N ILE A 121 3.50 6.93 9.80
CA ILE A 121 2.38 6.43 10.62
C ILE A 121 1.84 5.11 10.06
N GLY A 122 1.62 5.03 8.74
CA GLY A 122 1.16 3.79 8.09
C GLY A 122 2.14 2.65 8.32
N TYR A 123 3.43 2.88 8.08
CA TYR A 123 4.45 1.88 8.35
C TYR A 123 4.48 1.44 9.82
N PHE A 124 4.37 2.37 10.77
CA PHE A 124 4.37 2.08 12.20
C PHE A 124 3.18 1.20 12.61
N LEU A 125 1.95 1.59 12.26
CA LEU A 125 0.73 0.87 12.64
C LEU A 125 0.67 -0.57 12.10
N PHE A 126 1.13 -0.80 10.87
CA PHE A 126 1.09 -2.14 10.26
C PHE A 126 2.29 -3.03 10.60
N ARG A 127 3.28 -2.50 11.33
CA ARG A 127 4.43 -3.27 11.82
C ARG A 127 4.13 -3.91 13.17
N ASP A 128 3.35 -3.27 14.04
CA ASP A 128 2.93 -3.84 15.34
C ASP A 128 2.10 -5.13 15.19
N GLU A 129 1.25 -5.25 14.16
CA GLU A 129 0.54 -6.50 13.86
C GLU A 129 1.47 -7.67 13.49
N ARG A 130 2.76 -7.41 13.20
CA ARG A 130 3.72 -8.48 12.89
C ARG A 130 4.37 -9.07 14.14
N GLU A 131 4.55 -8.27 15.18
CA GLU A 131 5.26 -8.70 16.39
C GLU A 131 4.40 -9.68 17.20
N CYS A 132 3.09 -9.45 17.29
CA CYS A 132 2.19 -10.34 18.02
C CYS A 132 1.98 -11.71 17.33
N ASP A 133 1.93 -11.75 15.99
CA ASP A 133 1.72 -13.00 15.23
C ASP A 133 3.00 -13.86 15.23
N SER A 134 4.19 -13.25 15.14
CA SER A 134 5.46 -14.00 15.20
C SER A 134 5.75 -14.57 16.60
N ILE A 135 5.40 -13.85 17.68
CA ILE A 135 5.62 -14.34 19.05
C ILE A 135 4.66 -15.50 19.39
N VAL A 136 3.43 -15.47 18.87
CA VAL A 136 2.45 -16.55 19.07
C VAL A 136 2.82 -17.81 18.28
N VAL A 137 3.32 -17.68 17.05
CA VAL A 137 3.78 -18.83 16.25
C VAL A 137 5.02 -19.49 16.88
N ASP A 138 6.02 -18.71 17.33
CA ASP A 138 7.22 -19.28 17.98
C ASP A 138 6.88 -19.98 19.32
N SER A 139 5.94 -19.43 20.09
CA SER A 139 5.50 -20.03 21.36
C SER A 139 4.76 -21.34 21.17
N SER A 140 4.07 -21.51 20.03
CA SER A 140 3.33 -22.74 19.73
C SER A 140 4.22 -23.86 19.17
N CYS A 141 5.41 -23.54 18.65
CA CYS A 141 6.39 -24.51 18.18
C CYS A 141 7.41 -24.95 19.25
N ALA A 142 7.37 -24.35 20.45
CA ALA A 142 8.32 -24.63 21.53
C ALA A 142 7.83 -25.64 22.59
N TYR A 143 6.59 -26.15 22.47
CA TYR A 143 5.97 -27.07 23.45
C TYR A 143 5.53 -28.43 22.90
N ASP A 144 5.93 -28.79 21.68
CA ASP A 144 5.86 -30.17 21.14
C ASP A 144 7.28 -30.75 21.02
#